data_AF-A0A4Y8CAC4-F1
#
_entry.id   AF-A0A4Y8CAC4-F1
#
_cell.length_a   1.000
_cell.length_b   1.000
_cell.length_c   1.000
_cell.angle_alpha   90.00
_cell.angle_beta   90.00
_cell.angle_gamma   90.00
#
_symmetry.space_group_name_H-M   'P 1'
#
loop_
_entity.id
_entity.type
_entity.pdbx_description
1 polymer ?
#
loop_
_entity_poly.entity_id
_entity_poly.type
_entity_poly.pdbx_seq_one_letter_code
_entity_poly.pdbx_strand_id
1 'polypeptide(L)'
;MLEWDLSALFLDKEALKNFTQDQIQQSLNFKKNYENKLYTLNANEFLQALKDYENLNQALGKIMTYAYLLFAKNTQNGSFYAQYEEECKKIEEN
;
A
#
# COMPACT_ATOMS: atom_id res chain seq x y z
N MET A 1 12.02 -1.45 -28.06
CA MET A 1 10.75 -1.02 -27.46
C MET A 1 11.11 -0.22 -26.21
N LEU A 2 10.50 0.95 -25.98
CA LEU A 2 10.74 1.70 -24.75
C LEU A 2 9.98 0.98 -23.63
N GLU A 3 10.67 0.50 -22.61
CA GLU A 3 10.02 -0.10 -21.44
C GLU A 3 9.87 0.97 -20.35
N TRP A 4 8.80 0.92 -19.56
CA TRP A 4 8.66 1.79 -18.40
C TRP A 4 9.77 1.49 -17.40
N ASP A 5 10.39 2.55 -16.88
CA ASP A 5 11.31 2.44 -15.75
C ASP A 5 10.49 2.30 -14.46
N LEU A 6 10.40 1.07 -13.96
CA LEU A 6 9.65 0.77 -12.74
C LEU A 6 10.45 1.07 -11.47
N SER A 7 11.74 1.40 -11.58
CA SER A 7 12.59 1.71 -10.42
C SER A 7 12.14 2.96 -9.66
N ALA A 8 11.41 3.86 -10.34
CA ALA A 8 10.74 5.01 -9.72
C ALA A 8 9.66 4.61 -8.70
N LEU A 9 9.12 3.39 -8.80
CA LEU A 9 8.18 2.82 -7.83
C LEU A 9 8.93 1.90 -6.86
N PHE A 10 9.54 0.84 -7.38
CA PHE A 10 10.33 -0.13 -6.61
C PHE A 10 11.51 -0.62 -7.43
N LEU A 11 12.68 -0.76 -6.78
CA LEU A 11 13.89 -1.27 -7.43
C LEU A 11 13.69 -2.68 -7.99
N ASP A 12 12.99 -3.52 -7.22
CA ASP A 12 12.71 -4.91 -7.56
C ASP A 12 11.48 -5.44 -6.80
N LYS A 13 11.19 -6.73 -6.99
CA LYS A 13 10.07 -7.42 -6.35
C LYS A 13 10.29 -7.64 -4.84
N GLU A 14 11.52 -7.63 -4.36
CA GLU A 14 11.84 -7.78 -2.94
C GLU A 14 11.57 -6.47 -2.18
N ALA A 15 11.97 -5.34 -2.77
CA ALA A 15 11.64 -4.01 -2.26
C ALA A 15 10.12 -3.80 -2.18
N LEU A 16 9.37 -4.23 -3.20
CA LEU A 16 7.91 -4.23 -3.17
C LEU A 16 7.39 -5.07 -2.00
N LYS A 17 7.83 -6.33 -1.87
CA LYS A 17 7.36 -7.25 -0.83
C LYS A 17 7.61 -6.67 0.58
N ASN A 18 8.82 -6.19 0.83
CA ASN A 18 9.19 -5.63 2.14
C ASN A 18 8.36 -4.38 2.46
N PHE A 19 8.15 -3.51 1.46
CA PHE A 19 7.28 -2.34 1.61
C PHE A 19 5.84 -2.75 1.91
N THR A 20 5.26 -3.69 1.16
CA THR A 20 3.90 -4.18 1.42
C THR A 20 3.75 -4.76 2.83
N GLN A 21 4.71 -5.54 3.31
CA GLN A 21 4.68 -6.10 4.67
C GLN A 21 4.74 -5.00 5.75
N ASP A 22 5.56 -3.97 5.54
CA ASP A 22 5.59 -2.80 6.43
C ASP A 22 4.24 -2.09 6.46
N GLN A 23 3.61 -1.87 5.30
CA GLN A 23 2.32 -1.18 5.22
C GLN A 23 1.16 -1.97 5.83
N ILE A 24 1.20 -3.30 5.78
CA ILE A 24 0.26 -4.16 6.55
C ILE A 24 0.44 -3.94 8.05
N GLN A 25 1.68 -3.84 8.54
CA GLN A 25 1.92 -3.57 9.95
C GLN A 25 1.46 -2.16 10.34
N GLN A 26 1.62 -1.18 9.45
CA GLN A 26 1.16 0.19 9.66
C GLN A 26 -0.36 0.29 9.68
N SER A 27 -1.09 -0.42 8.82
CA SER A 27 -2.56 -0.42 8.86
C SER A 27 -3.09 -1.07 10.15
N LEU A 28 -2.46 -2.15 10.63
CA LEU A 28 -2.79 -2.74 11.93
C LEU A 28 -2.59 -1.75 13.09
N ASN A 29 -1.50 -0.98 13.04
CA ASN A 29 -1.24 0.06 14.04
C ASN A 29 -2.26 1.21 13.93
N PHE A 30 -2.59 1.62 12.71
CA PHE A 30 -3.61 2.63 12.42
C PHE A 30 -4.95 2.24 13.05
N LYS A 31 -5.43 1.02 12.75
CA LYS A 31 -6.64 0.46 13.36
C LYS A 31 -6.60 0.52 14.87
N LYS A 32 -5.55 -0.04 15.48
CA LYS A 32 -5.38 -0.08 16.94
C LYS A 32 -5.45 1.32 17.57
N ASN A 33 -4.88 2.31 16.90
CA ASN A 33 -4.78 3.68 17.41
C ASN A 33 -6.08 4.47 17.24
N TYR A 34 -6.82 4.24 16.17
CA TYR A 34 -7.92 5.13 15.77
C TYR A 34 -9.32 4.49 15.69
N GLU A 35 -9.41 3.16 15.57
CA GLU A 35 -10.69 2.44 15.53
C GLU A 35 -11.51 2.76 16.79
N ASN A 36 -12.73 3.25 16.59
CA ASN A 36 -13.66 3.68 17.63
C ASN A 36 -13.11 4.75 18.60
N LYS A 37 -12.05 5.48 18.22
CA LYS A 37 -11.37 6.48 19.06
C LYS A 37 -11.25 7.87 18.42
N LEU A 38 -11.67 8.06 17.16
CA LEU A 38 -11.52 9.34 16.46
C LEU A 38 -12.13 10.54 17.23
N TYR A 39 -13.26 10.34 17.90
CA TYR A 39 -13.94 11.41 18.67
C TYR A 39 -13.18 11.83 19.95
N THR A 40 -12.18 11.06 20.39
CA THR A 40 -11.37 11.39 21.57
C THR A 40 -10.14 12.21 21.21
N LEU A 41 -9.84 12.37 19.92
CA LEU A 41 -8.63 13.03 19.44
C LEU A 41 -8.79 14.56 19.49
N ASN A 42 -7.73 15.25 19.92
CA ASN A 42 -7.63 16.68 19.71
C ASN A 42 -7.25 17.01 18.25
N ALA A 43 -7.25 18.29 17.89
CA ALA A 43 -7.01 18.72 16.51
C ALA A 43 -5.66 18.23 15.92
N ASN A 44 -4.59 18.20 16.71
CA ASN A 44 -3.28 17.76 16.24
C ASN A 44 -3.23 16.24 16.07
N GLU A 45 -3.84 15.50 17.00
CA GLU A 45 -3.95 14.04 16.92
C GLU A 45 -4.81 13.60 15.74
N PHE A 46 -5.91 14.30 15.49
CA PHE A 46 -6.78 14.04 14.33
C PHE A 46 -6.07 14.35 13.01
N LEU A 47 -5.30 15.45 12.95
CA LEU A 47 -4.47 15.75 11.78
C LEU A 47 -3.44 14.64 11.53
N GLN A 48 -2.84 14.08 12.58
CA GLN A 48 -1.92 12.96 12.42
C GLN A 48 -2.65 11.70 11.90
N ALA A 49 -3.83 11.39 12.45
CA ALA A 49 -4.65 10.28 11.96
C ALA A 49 -4.99 10.45 10.47
N LEU A 50 -5.32 11.66 10.03
CA LEU A 50 -5.58 11.93 8.62
C LEU A 50 -4.35 11.68 7.73
N LYS A 51 -3.17 12.15 8.15
CA LYS A 51 -1.92 11.91 7.41
C LYS A 51 -1.57 10.44 7.34
N ASP A 52 -1.76 9.70 8.43
CA ASP A 52 -1.48 8.26 8.46
C ASP A 52 -2.41 7.52 7.48
N TYR A 53 -3.68 7.90 7.43
CA TYR A 53 -4.65 7.38 6.45
C TYR A 53 -4.26 7.72 5.01
N GLU A 54 -3.88 8.97 4.73
CA GLU A 54 -3.41 9.39 3.39
C GLU A 54 -2.17 8.61 2.95
N ASN A 55 -1.21 8.40 3.86
CA ASN A 55 -0.01 7.63 3.59
C ASN A 55 -0.33 6.17 3.23
N LEU A 56 -1.26 5.52 3.93
CA LEU A 56 -1.71 4.16 3.61
C LEU A 56 -2.37 4.10 2.22
N ASN A 57 -3.21 5.07 1.88
CA ASN A 57 -3.84 5.14 0.55
C ASN A 57 -2.80 5.36 -0.57
N GLN A 58 -1.83 6.24 -0.35
CA GLN A 58 -0.76 6.46 -1.31
C GLN A 58 0.10 5.21 -1.48
N ALA A 59 0.36 4.47 -0.41
CA ALA A 59 1.10 3.22 -0.44
C ALA A 59 0.37 2.13 -1.25
N LEU A 60 -0.94 1.97 -1.05
CA LEU A 60 -1.81 1.08 -1.83
C LEU A 60 -1.69 1.37 -3.33
N GLY A 61 -1.86 2.63 -3.71
CA GLY A 61 -1.73 3.07 -5.11
C GLY A 61 -0.35 2.75 -5.70
N LYS A 62 0.72 2.97 -4.93
CA LYS A 62 2.10 2.68 -5.35
C LYS A 62 2.33 1.18 -5.58
N ILE A 63 1.89 0.33 -4.65
CA ILE A 63 2.00 -1.14 -4.73
C ILE A 63 1.26 -1.64 -5.97
N MET A 64 -0.01 -1.26 -6.11
CA MET A 64 -0.87 -1.74 -7.19
C MET A 64 -0.42 -1.23 -8.57
N THR A 65 0.08 -0.01 -8.66
CA THR A 65 0.63 0.52 -9.92
C THR A 65 1.82 -0.30 -10.39
N TYR A 66 2.76 -0.66 -9.50
CA TYR A 66 3.91 -1.47 -9.87
C TYR A 66 3.50 -2.88 -10.29
N ALA A 67 2.61 -3.53 -9.53
CA ALA A 67 2.11 -4.87 -9.86
C ALA A 67 1.36 -4.89 -11.20
N TYR A 68 0.52 -3.88 -11.45
CA TYR A 68 -0.22 -3.71 -12.70
C TYR A 68 0.73 -3.50 -13.88
N LEU A 69 1.72 -2.61 -13.78
CA LEU A 69 2.65 -2.35 -14.89
C LEU A 69 3.50 -3.58 -15.23
N LEU A 70 3.87 -4.40 -14.24
CA LEU A 70 4.52 -5.70 -14.49
C LEU A 70 3.61 -6.67 -15.25
N PHE A 71 2.31 -6.68 -14.94
CA PHE A 71 1.32 -7.46 -15.67
C PHE A 71 1.05 -6.91 -17.08
N ALA A 72 0.90 -5.61 -17.23
CA ALA A 72 0.70 -4.96 -18.52
C ALA A 72 1.89 -5.20 -19.48
N LYS A 73 3.11 -5.25 -18.93
CA LYS A 73 4.33 -5.59 -19.68
C LYS A 73 4.39 -7.08 -20.07
N ASN A 74 3.95 -7.97 -19.19
CA ASN A 74 3.89 -9.41 -19.44
C ASN A 74 2.67 -10.01 -18.74
N THR A 75 1.65 -10.35 -19.52
CA THR A 75 0.36 -10.84 -19.02
C THR A 75 0.44 -12.20 -18.32
N GLN A 76 1.55 -12.93 -18.44
CA GLN A 76 1.81 -14.12 -17.63
C GLN A 76 2.00 -13.81 -16.13
N ASN A 77 2.24 -12.54 -15.77
CA ASN A 77 2.30 -12.08 -14.37
C ASN A 77 0.91 -11.93 -13.72
N GLY A 78 -0.17 -12.47 -14.29
CA GLY A 78 -1.51 -12.34 -13.74
C GLY A 78 -1.65 -12.86 -12.30
N SER A 79 -0.97 -13.97 -11.96
CA SER A 79 -0.94 -14.49 -10.58
C SER A 79 -0.22 -13.54 -9.61
N PHE A 80 0.85 -12.89 -10.07
CA PHE A 80 1.57 -11.89 -9.28
C PHE A 80 0.70 -10.66 -9.03
N TYR A 81 -0.02 -10.18 -10.05
CA TYR A 81 -0.96 -9.07 -9.88
C TYR A 81 -2.07 -9.41 -8.88
N ALA A 82 -2.71 -10.58 -9.02
CA ALA A 82 -3.75 -11.04 -8.10
C ALA A 82 -3.25 -11.22 -6.66
N GLN A 83 -2.00 -11.69 -6.48
CA GLN A 83 -1.38 -11.78 -5.15
C GLN A 83 -1.34 -10.42 -4.46
N TYR A 84 -0.92 -9.36 -5.17
CA TYR A 84 -0.85 -8.02 -4.58
C TYR A 84 -2.23 -7.36 -4.42
N GLU A 85 -3.23 -7.75 -5.22
CA GLU A 85 -4.63 -7.40 -4.90
C GLU A 85 -5.06 -7.96 -3.54
N GLU A 86 -4.70 -9.21 -3.23
CA GLU A 86 -5.00 -9.82 -1.93
C GLU A 86 -4.23 -9.19 -0.77
N GLU A 87 -2.93 -8.90 -0.95
CA GLU A 87 -2.15 -8.21 0.09
C GLU A 87 -2.66 -6.78 0.35
N CYS A 88 -3.06 -6.04 -0.69
CA CYS A 88 -3.64 -4.70 -0.53
C CYS A 88 -4.97 -4.72 0.21
N LYS A 89 -5.83 -5.75 0.02
CA LYS A 89 -7.06 -5.91 0.81
C LYS A 89 -6.79 -6.00 2.30
N LYS A 90 -5.72 -6.69 2.72
CA LYS A 90 -5.33 -6.75 4.14
C LYS A 90 -4.99 -5.38 4.71
N ILE A 91 -4.48 -4.46 3.89
CA ILE A 91 -4.21 -3.08 4.30
C ILE A 91 -5.53 -2.31 4.42
N GLU A 92 -6.42 -2.43 3.42
CA GLU A 92 -7.72 -1.74 3.37
C GLU A 92 -8.71 -2.13 4.48
N GLU A 93 -8.64 -3.37 4.98
CA GLU A 93 -9.53 -3.91 6.02
C GLU A 93 -9.18 -3.46 7.47
N ASN A 94 -8.08 -2.72 7.64
CA ASN A 94 -7.56 -2.29 8.93
C ASN A 94 -7.66 -0.77 9.10
#